data_AF-A0A0Q6PSL1-F1
#
_entry.id   AF-A0A0Q6PSL1-F1
#
_cell.length_a   1.000
_cell.length_b   1.000
_cell.length_c   1.000
_cell.angle_alpha   90.00
_cell.angle_beta   90.00
_cell.angle_gamma   90.00
#
_symmetry.space_group_name_H-M   'P 1'
#
loop_
_entity.id
_entity.type
_entity.pdbx_description
1 polymer ?
#
loop_
_entity_poly.entity_id
_entity_poly.type
_entity_poly.pdbx_seq_one_letter_code
_entity_poly.pdbx_strand_id
1 'polypeptide(L)'
;MSKATHTSVDPLHVNEQLNDRVRVAEELASLQAAFPWSGELPMEERMRFARELADHPKRATDRDLDRLLAGWKARARTHVAQGRRMLRRAA
;
A
#
# COMPACT_ATOMS: atom_id res chain seq x y z
N MET A 1 48.26 5.41 1.50
CA MET A 1 47.75 4.08 1.10
C MET A 1 46.25 4.05 1.38
N SER A 2 45.41 4.23 0.35
CA SER A 2 43.96 4.35 0.51
C SER A 2 43.32 2.97 0.59
N LYS A 3 42.73 2.65 1.73
CA LYS A 3 42.03 1.39 1.99
C LYS A 3 40.66 1.46 1.30
N ALA A 4 40.50 0.78 0.16
CA ALA A 4 39.22 0.65 -0.50
C ALA A 4 38.29 -0.22 0.35
N THR A 5 37.26 0.38 0.95
CA THR A 5 36.11 -0.32 1.51
C THR A 5 35.29 -0.89 0.35
N HIS A 6 35.65 -2.10 -0.08
CA HIS A 6 34.84 -2.90 -0.99
C HIS A 6 33.58 -3.34 -0.22
N THR A 7 32.48 -2.58 -0.37
CA THR A 7 31.17 -3.04 0.08
C THR A 7 30.76 -4.15 -0.88
N SER A 8 31.08 -5.40 -0.51
CA SER A 8 30.63 -6.59 -1.24
C SER A 8 29.13 -6.68 -1.06
N VAL A 9 28.38 -6.10 -2.00
CA VAL A 9 26.93 -6.26 -2.03
C VAL A 9 26.68 -7.66 -2.59
N ASP A 10 26.36 -8.61 -1.71
CA ASP A 10 26.07 -9.98 -2.09
C ASP A 10 24.95 -10.01 -3.16
N PRO A 11 25.20 -10.54 -4.37
CA PRO A 11 24.22 -10.51 -5.46
C PRO A 11 22.95 -11.30 -5.13
N LEU A 12 23.03 -12.30 -4.22
CA LEU A 12 21.87 -13.03 -3.70
C LEU A 12 20.96 -12.13 -2.87
N HIS A 13 21.52 -11.24 -2.05
CA HIS A 13 20.76 -10.31 -1.20
C HIS A 13 20.02 -9.25 -2.03
N VAL A 14 20.63 -8.79 -3.12
CA VAL A 14 19.98 -7.88 -4.08
C VAL A 14 18.80 -8.55 -4.77
N ASN A 15 18.92 -9.85 -5.09
CA ASN A 15 17.89 -10.59 -5.79
C ASN A 15 16.66 -10.85 -4.92
N GLU A 16 16.85 -11.19 -3.64
CA GLU A 16 15.76 -11.32 -2.66
C GLU A 16 15.02 -10.00 -2.48
N GLN A 17 15.76 -8.89 -2.31
CA GLN A 17 15.16 -7.56 -2.16
C GLN A 17 14.35 -7.13 -3.40
N LEU A 18 14.81 -7.47 -4.60
CA LEU A 18 14.07 -7.20 -5.84
C LEU A 18 12.80 -8.04 -5.92
N ASN A 19 12.88 -9.33 -5.60
CA ASN A 19 11.73 -10.22 -5.59
C ASN A 19 10.64 -9.75 -4.61
N ASP A 20 11.04 -9.29 -3.42
CA ASP A 20 10.10 -8.74 -2.44
C ASP A 20 9.40 -7.49 -2.96
N ARG A 21 10.12 -6.61 -3.66
CA ARG A 21 9.54 -5.40 -4.25
C ARG A 21 8.58 -5.70 -5.40
N VAL A 22 8.89 -6.68 -6.23
CA VAL A 22 7.99 -7.13 -7.31
C VAL A 22 6.70 -7.68 -6.72
N ARG A 23 6.80 -8.54 -5.70
CA ARG A 23 5.63 -9.12 -5.03
C ARG A 23 4.72 -8.06 -4.42
N VAL A 24 5.29 -7.09 -3.71
CA VAL A 24 4.52 -5.96 -3.15
C VAL A 24 3.81 -5.16 -4.26
N ALA A 25 4.48 -4.94 -5.41
CA ALA A 25 3.87 -4.23 -6.53
C ALA A 25 2.69 -5.00 -7.15
N GLU A 26 2.82 -6.31 -7.30
CA GLU A 26 1.74 -7.18 -7.81
C GLU A 26 0.55 -7.25 -6.85
N GLU A 27 0.81 -7.33 -5.54
CA GLU A 27 -0.22 -7.31 -4.50
C GLU A 27 -0.98 -5.98 -4.50
N LEU A 28 -0.26 -4.85 -4.62
CA LEU A 28 -0.86 -3.52 -4.73
C LEU A 28 -1.62 -3.33 -6.06
N ALA A 29 -1.13 -3.89 -7.16
CA ALA A 29 -1.83 -3.85 -8.44
C ALA A 29 -3.14 -4.65 -8.39
N SER A 30 -3.11 -5.83 -7.77
CA SER A 30 -4.28 -6.68 -7.56
C SER A 30 -5.30 -6.00 -6.64
N LEU A 31 -4.83 -5.34 -5.57
CA LEU A 31 -5.66 -4.53 -4.68
C LEU A 31 -6.34 -3.39 -5.44
N GLN A 32 -5.60 -2.69 -6.30
CA GLN A 32 -6.13 -1.58 -7.10
C GLN A 32 -7.15 -2.06 -8.13
N ALA A 33 -6.97 -3.24 -8.71
CA ALA A 33 -7.94 -3.84 -9.62
C ALA A 33 -9.26 -4.20 -8.91
N ALA A 34 -9.17 -4.80 -7.72
CA ALA A 34 -10.33 -5.16 -6.91
C ALA A 34 -11.03 -3.93 -6.29
N PHE A 35 -10.26 -2.93 -5.87
CA PHE A 35 -10.73 -1.73 -5.19
C PHE A 35 -10.12 -0.46 -5.82
N PRO A 36 -10.67 0.04 -6.94
CA PRO A 36 -10.10 1.18 -7.65
C PRO A 36 -9.97 2.46 -6.81
N TRP A 37 -10.87 2.65 -5.85
CA TRP A 37 -10.85 3.77 -4.90
C TRP A 37 -9.65 3.71 -3.94
N SER A 38 -8.98 2.56 -3.79
CA SER A 38 -7.78 2.47 -2.96
C SER A 38 -6.64 3.32 -3.52
N GLY A 39 -6.67 3.70 -4.81
CA GLY A 39 -5.76 4.66 -5.44
C GLY A 39 -5.82 6.07 -4.88
N GLU A 40 -6.88 6.40 -4.17
CA GLU A 40 -7.04 7.68 -3.49
C GLU A 40 -6.36 7.68 -2.10
N LEU A 41 -5.95 6.53 -1.59
CA LEU A 41 -5.22 6.40 -0.32
C LEU A 41 -3.72 6.68 -0.54
N PRO A 42 -3.05 7.29 0.45
CA PRO A 42 -1.59 7.33 0.50
C PRO A 42 -0.97 5.92 0.49
N MET A 43 0.27 5.79 0.01
CA MET A 43 0.95 4.48 -0.09
C MET A 43 0.94 3.70 1.23
N GLU A 44 1.26 4.35 2.35
CA GLU A 44 1.25 3.72 3.68
C GLU A 44 -0.14 3.19 4.07
N GLU A 45 -1.19 3.94 3.76
CA GLU A 45 -2.58 3.52 4.01
C GLU A 45 -3.01 2.38 3.09
N ARG A 46 -2.57 2.37 1.82
CA ARG A 46 -2.82 1.25 0.90
C ARG A 46 -2.17 -0.04 1.41
N MET A 47 -0.93 0.03 1.87
CA MET A 47 -0.22 -1.12 2.45
C MET A 47 -0.92 -1.61 3.72
N ARG A 48 -1.37 -0.70 4.58
CA ARG A 48 -2.13 -1.06 5.79
C ARG A 48 -3.48 -1.71 5.44
N PHE A 49 -4.19 -1.18 4.45
CA PHE A 49 -5.44 -1.78 3.96
C PHE A 49 -5.19 -3.19 3.40
N ALA A 50 -4.16 -3.35 2.55
CA ALA A 50 -3.79 -4.66 2.00
C ALA A 50 -3.50 -5.68 3.11
N ARG A 51 -2.76 -5.26 4.13
CA ARG A 51 -2.45 -6.10 5.29
C ARG A 51 -3.69 -6.45 6.11
N GLU A 52 -4.54 -5.48 6.43
CA GLU A 52 -5.79 -5.74 7.17
C GLU A 52 -6.75 -6.65 6.39
N LEU A 53 -6.72 -6.60 5.07
CA LEU A 53 -7.48 -7.49 4.19
C LEU A 53 -6.86 -8.90 4.15
N ALA A 54 -5.53 -9.02 4.09
CA ALA A 54 -4.82 -10.30 4.09
C ALA A 54 -4.91 -11.02 5.46
N ASP A 55 -4.83 -10.26 6.54
CA ASP A 55 -4.97 -10.73 7.92
C ASP A 55 -6.44 -10.95 8.32
N HIS A 56 -7.40 -10.68 7.42
CA HIS A 56 -8.82 -10.83 7.72
C HIS A 56 -9.16 -12.30 8.02
N PRO A 57 -9.72 -12.61 9.20
CA PRO A 57 -9.88 -14.00 9.59
C PRO A 57 -10.88 -14.71 8.68
N LYS A 58 -10.58 -15.95 8.30
CA LYS A 58 -11.49 -16.78 7.47
C LYS A 58 -12.88 -17.03 8.10
N ARG A 59 -13.03 -16.75 9.40
CA ARG A 59 -14.29 -16.84 10.15
C ARG A 59 -15.02 -15.50 10.27
N ALA A 60 -14.42 -14.41 9.78
CA ALA A 60 -15.09 -13.12 9.72
C ALA A 60 -16.32 -13.25 8.82
N THR A 61 -17.38 -12.55 9.20
CA THR A 61 -18.59 -12.53 8.40
C THR A 61 -18.43 -11.56 7.23
N ASP A 62 -19.20 -11.75 6.16
CA ASP A 62 -19.26 -10.79 5.05
C ASP A 62 -19.56 -9.36 5.55
N ARG A 63 -20.30 -9.25 6.66
CA ARG A 63 -20.60 -7.97 7.31
C ARG A 63 -19.36 -7.30 7.92
N ASP A 64 -18.41 -8.08 8.43
CA ASP A 64 -17.15 -7.55 8.97
C ASP A 64 -16.23 -7.08 7.84
N LEU A 65 -16.21 -7.82 6.73
CA LEU A 65 -15.53 -7.42 5.51
C LEU A 65 -16.13 -6.13 4.94
N ASP A 66 -17.46 -6.05 4.83
CA ASP A 66 -18.16 -4.84 4.37
C ASP A 66 -17.88 -3.63 5.27
N ARG A 67 -17.84 -3.84 6.58
CA ARG A 67 -17.49 -2.78 7.54
C ARG A 67 -16.05 -2.31 7.35
N LEU A 68 -15.11 -3.23 7.15
CA LEU A 68 -13.71 -2.92 6.84
C LEU A 68 -13.61 -2.10 5.55
N LEU A 69 -14.22 -2.58 4.47
CA LEU A 69 -14.22 -1.91 3.16
C LEU A 69 -14.87 -0.53 3.23
N ALA A 70 -16.01 -0.39 3.92
CA ALA A 70 -16.70 0.89 4.10
C ALA A 70 -15.82 1.90 4.86
N GLY A 71 -15.12 1.45 5.90
CA GLY A 71 -14.19 2.28 6.67
C GLY A 71 -13.04 2.81 5.82
N TRP A 72 -12.40 1.94 5.05
CA TRP A 72 -11.29 2.30 4.16
C TRP A 72 -11.74 3.21 3.01
N LYS A 73 -12.91 2.94 2.42
CA LYS A 73 -13.50 3.79 1.38
C LYS A 73 -13.83 5.20 1.89
N ALA A 74 -14.27 5.34 3.14
CA ALA A 74 -14.52 6.64 3.74
C ALA A 74 -13.22 7.45 3.94
N ARG A 75 -12.12 6.78 4.33
CA ARG A 75 -10.79 7.41 4.45
C ARG A 75 -10.28 7.89 3.09
N ALA A 76 -10.38 7.05 2.07
CA ALA A 76 -10.02 7.40 0.68
C ALA A 76 -10.71 8.70 0.23
N ARG A 77 -12.03 8.78 0.43
CA ARG A 77 -12.82 9.98 0.13
C ARG A 77 -12.38 11.21 0.93
N THR A 78 -11.97 11.03 2.18
CA THR A 78 -11.49 12.12 3.04
C THR A 78 -10.18 12.69 2.51
N HIS A 79 -9.26 11.82 2.09
CA HIS A 79 -7.99 12.22 1.46
C HIS A 79 -8.24 13.01 0.17
N VAL A 80 -9.13 12.54 -0.71
CA VAL A 80 -9.50 13.29 -1.92
C VAL A 80 -10.09 14.66 -1.57
N ALA A 81 -10.98 14.72 -0.59
CA ALA A 81 -11.60 15.98 -0.18
C ALA A 81 -10.57 16.96 0.40
N GLN A 82 -9.60 16.47 1.17
CA GLN A 82 -8.50 17.27 1.71
C GLN A 82 -7.58 17.78 0.59
N GLY A 83 -7.15 16.92 -0.33
CA GLY A 83 -6.34 17.31 -1.48
C GLY A 83 -7.02 18.38 -2.33
N ARG A 84 -8.32 18.23 -2.61
CA ARG A 84 -9.12 19.24 -3.34
C ARG A 84 -9.22 20.57 -2.59
N ARG A 85 -9.32 20.56 -1.25
CA ARG A 85 -9.35 21.79 -0.44
C ARG A 85 -8.02 22.53 -0.45
N MET A 86 -6.90 21.80 -0.45
CA MET A 86 -5.56 22.42 -0.51
C MET A 86 -5.33 23.12 -1.85
N LEU A 87 -5.70 22.48 -2.97
CA LEU A 87 -5.58 23.08 -4.31
C LEU A 87 -6.42 24.36 -4.46
N ARG A 88 -7.61 24.40 -3.87
CA ARG A 88 -8.48 25.60 -3.90
C ARG A 88 -8.01 26.76 -3.01
N ARG A 89 -7.12 26.51 -2.05
CA ARG A 89 -6.53 27.56 -1.18
C ARG A 89 -5.26 28.18 -1.76
N ALA A 90 -4.66 27.53 -2.76
CA ALA A 90 -3.42 27.96 -3.40
C ALA A 90 -3.66 28.67 -4.75
N ALA A 91 -4.92 28.76 -5.20
CA ALA A 91 -5.36 29.47 -6.40
C ALA A 91 -6.09 30.76 -6.00
#